data_AF-A0A1E5XNM0-F1
#
_entry.id   AF-A0A1E5XNM0-F1
#
_cell.length_a   1.000
_cell.length_b   1.000
_cell.length_c   1.000
_cell.angle_alpha   90.00
_cell.angle_beta   90.00
_cell.angle_gamma   90.00
#
_symmetry.space_group_name_H-M   'P 1'
#
loop_
_entity.id
_entity.type
_entity.pdbx_description
1 polymer ?
#
loop_
_entity_poly.entity_id
_entity_poly.type
_entity_poly.pdbx_seq_one_letter_code
_entity_poly.pdbx_strand_id
1 'polypeptide(L)'
;MGFVDLAATRGAKLVSMGALALALSACSMGNMFAPAASGPSPMATANPTQQELATASTNALPAIATECPPIKVRNGGEALFYYGKGKVGDARALNYQAVIEKQSRNCVVSNGLITVKMGIVGRLLLGPAGNQTNVNVPVRFAVERDEVPLFSERYEIPVTITPPNQSEEFVKVVENVAIPYTGGEQIVIWVSFDK
;
A
#
# COMPACT_ATOMS: atom_id res chain seq x y z
N MET A 1 -16.77 -49.32 -41.96
CA MET A 1 -17.78 -48.98 -42.98
C MET A 1 -18.28 -47.59 -42.61
N GLY A 2 -18.04 -46.49 -43.32
CA GLY A 2 -17.66 -46.29 -44.72
C GLY A 2 -18.61 -45.23 -45.31
N PHE A 3 -18.04 -44.18 -45.89
CA PHE A 3 -18.62 -43.20 -46.84
C PHE A 3 -19.57 -42.12 -46.25
N VAL A 4 -19.28 -40.80 -46.26
CA VAL A 4 -18.98 -39.82 -47.36
C VAL A 4 -20.28 -39.53 -48.16
N ASP A 5 -20.85 -38.32 -48.28
CA ASP A 5 -20.50 -37.06 -48.99
C ASP A 5 -21.48 -35.95 -48.53
N LEU A 6 -21.18 -34.65 -48.36
CA LEU A 6 -20.72 -33.57 -49.27
C LEU A 6 -21.84 -32.87 -50.08
N ALA A 7 -21.70 -31.54 -50.23
CA ALA A 7 -22.43 -30.57 -51.08
C ALA A 7 -23.56 -29.75 -50.39
N ALA A 8 -23.76 -28.45 -50.64
CA ALA A 8 -23.00 -27.44 -51.39
C ALA A 8 -23.58 -26.04 -51.11
N THR A 9 -22.66 -25.10 -50.93
CA THR A 9 -22.57 -23.71 -51.42
C THR A 9 -23.78 -22.98 -52.02
N ARG A 10 -23.93 -21.70 -51.60
CA ARG A 10 -24.31 -20.45 -52.32
C ARG A 10 -25.29 -19.65 -51.44
N GLY A 11 -25.21 -18.34 -51.28
CA GLY A 11 -24.33 -17.32 -51.82
C GLY A 11 -24.56 -16.01 -51.06
N ALA A 12 -23.69 -15.05 -51.35
CA ALA A 12 -23.57 -13.74 -50.75
C ALA A 12 -24.86 -12.90 -50.71
N LYS A 13 -24.95 -12.01 -49.72
CA LYS A 13 -25.27 -10.59 -49.93
C LYS A 13 -24.73 -9.73 -48.78
N LEU A 14 -23.64 -9.04 -49.10
CA LEU A 14 -23.18 -7.79 -48.49
C LEU A 14 -24.22 -6.68 -48.68
N VAL A 15 -24.03 -5.60 -47.90
CA VAL A 15 -24.51 -4.20 -48.07
C VAL A 15 -25.66 -3.78 -47.16
N SER A 16 -25.32 -3.06 -46.07
CA SER A 16 -25.61 -1.62 -45.89
C SER A 16 -25.08 -1.17 -44.50
N MET A 17 -23.94 -0.48 -44.43
CA MET A 17 -23.80 0.99 -44.36
C MET A 17 -24.69 1.67 -43.31
N GLY A 18 -24.05 2.18 -42.26
CA GLY A 18 -24.65 3.09 -41.28
C GLY A 18 -23.56 3.69 -40.38
N ALA A 19 -22.85 4.68 -40.89
CA ALA A 19 -21.81 5.43 -40.21
C ALA A 19 -22.36 6.18 -38.99
N LEU A 20 -21.68 6.07 -37.84
CA LEU A 20 -21.79 7.04 -36.76
C LEU A 20 -20.49 7.10 -35.96
N ALA A 21 -19.47 7.70 -36.57
CA ALA A 21 -18.34 8.27 -35.85
C ALA A 21 -18.47 9.78 -35.97
N LEU A 22 -18.67 10.48 -34.85
CA LEU A 22 -18.21 11.85 -34.55
C LEU A 22 -18.84 12.36 -33.23
N ALA A 23 -17.96 12.94 -32.39
CA ALA A 23 -18.25 13.88 -31.30
C ALA A 23 -18.76 13.35 -29.95
N LEU A 24 -17.85 12.86 -29.09
CA LEU A 24 -17.91 13.16 -27.67
C LEU A 24 -16.92 14.29 -27.36
N SER A 25 -17.38 15.53 -27.56
CA SER A 25 -16.76 16.74 -27.01
C SER A 25 -17.58 17.23 -25.82
N ALA A 26 -16.91 17.32 -24.67
CA ALA A 26 -17.07 18.23 -23.54
C ALA A 26 -18.44 18.88 -23.23
N CYS A 27 -18.87 18.76 -21.96
CA CYS A 27 -19.11 19.89 -21.05
C CYS A 27 -19.66 19.41 -19.69
N SER A 28 -18.86 19.53 -18.62
CA SER A 28 -19.37 19.70 -17.26
C SER A 28 -18.39 20.56 -16.45
N MET A 29 -18.46 21.87 -16.68
CA MET A 29 -18.16 22.92 -15.69
C MET A 29 -19.03 24.11 -16.07
N GLY A 30 -20.25 24.12 -15.54
CA GLY A 30 -21.15 25.27 -15.57
C GLY A 30 -20.91 26.17 -14.36
N ASN A 31 -21.23 27.45 -14.58
CA ASN A 31 -21.43 28.54 -13.62
C ASN A 31 -20.21 29.25 -13.04
N MET A 32 -19.88 30.40 -13.64
CA MET A 32 -19.88 31.70 -12.95
C MET A 32 -20.27 32.81 -13.94
N PHE A 33 -21.57 33.04 -14.12
CA PHE A 33 -22.09 34.25 -14.76
C PHE A 33 -22.00 35.40 -13.74
N ALA A 34 -21.12 36.37 -14.00
CA ALA A 34 -21.17 37.70 -13.39
C ALA A 34 -21.34 38.72 -14.52
N PRO A 35 -22.24 39.71 -14.40
CA PRO A 35 -22.50 40.66 -15.47
C PRO A 35 -21.57 41.87 -15.36
N ALA A 36 -20.95 42.29 -16.47
CA ALA A 36 -20.88 43.71 -16.87
C ALA A 36 -19.94 43.95 -18.07
N ALA A 37 -20.34 44.97 -18.83
CA ALA A 37 -19.56 45.86 -19.68
C ALA A 37 -19.14 45.35 -21.09
N SER A 38 -19.90 45.85 -22.06
CA SER A 38 -19.64 45.90 -23.49
C SER A 38 -18.32 46.61 -23.85
N GLY A 39 -17.46 45.92 -24.59
CA GLY A 39 -16.33 46.50 -25.31
C GLY A 39 -15.67 45.47 -26.23
N PRO A 40 -15.31 45.80 -27.48
CA PRO A 40 -14.68 44.85 -28.40
C PRO A 40 -13.18 44.82 -28.11
N SER A 41 -12.63 43.65 -27.77
CA SER A 41 -11.18 43.46 -27.67
C SER A 41 -10.80 42.08 -28.22
N PRO A 42 -9.81 42.01 -29.13
CA PRO A 42 -9.44 40.78 -29.82
C PRO A 42 -8.77 39.80 -28.85
N MET A 43 -9.15 38.52 -28.97
CA MET A 43 -8.57 37.41 -28.24
C MET A 43 -7.08 37.29 -28.57
N ALA A 44 -6.22 37.75 -27.65
CA ALA A 44 -4.82 37.40 -27.61
C ALA A 44 -4.65 36.11 -26.81
N THR A 45 -4.05 35.10 -27.43
CA THR A 45 -3.53 33.90 -26.79
C THR A 45 -2.52 34.31 -25.72
N ALA A 46 -2.97 34.42 -24.47
CA ALA A 46 -2.08 34.61 -23.32
C ALA A 46 -1.40 33.27 -23.03
N ASN A 47 -0.23 33.08 -23.63
CA ASN A 47 0.72 32.08 -23.16
C ASN A 47 1.25 32.59 -21.80
N PRO A 48 0.99 31.92 -20.66
CA PRO A 48 1.46 32.41 -19.37
C PRO A 48 2.98 32.48 -19.40
N THR A 49 3.52 33.66 -19.10
CA THR A 49 4.97 33.84 -19.01
C THR A 49 5.51 33.04 -17.82
N GLN A 50 6.74 32.51 -17.95
CA GLN A 50 7.37 31.65 -16.92
C GLN A 50 7.50 32.32 -15.55
N GLN A 51 7.26 33.64 -15.47
CA GLN A 51 7.31 34.41 -14.23
C GLN A 51 6.07 34.23 -13.34
N GLU A 52 4.89 33.88 -13.88
CA GLU A 52 3.68 33.64 -13.06
C GLU A 52 3.60 32.22 -12.49
N LEU A 53 4.34 31.25 -13.06
CA LEU A 53 4.52 29.93 -12.43
C LEU A 53 5.51 29.97 -11.26
N ALA A 54 6.37 30.99 -11.18
CA ALA A 54 7.34 31.13 -10.08
C ALA A 54 6.69 31.66 -8.79
N THR A 55 5.66 32.50 -8.89
CA THR A 55 4.95 33.09 -7.74
C THR A 55 3.90 32.17 -7.12
N ALA A 56 3.44 31.13 -7.82
CA ALA A 56 2.65 30.05 -7.21
C ALA A 56 3.51 29.05 -6.43
N SER A 57 4.84 29.16 -6.50
CA SER A 57 5.81 28.27 -5.85
C SER A 57 6.44 28.88 -4.58
N THR A 58 6.07 30.11 -4.20
CA THR A 58 6.65 30.81 -3.03
C THR A 58 5.88 30.66 -1.72
N ASN A 59 4.81 29.85 -1.67
CA ASN A 59 4.40 29.20 -0.43
C ASN A 59 5.27 27.96 -0.18
N ALA A 60 6.59 28.18 -0.19
CA ALA A 60 7.55 27.25 0.37
C ALA A 60 7.34 27.23 1.88
N LEU A 61 6.40 26.37 2.33
CA LEU A 61 6.58 25.70 3.61
C LEU A 61 8.03 25.19 3.60
N PRO A 62 8.83 25.50 4.64
CA PRO A 62 10.22 25.07 4.68
C PRO A 62 10.27 23.57 4.39
N ALA A 63 11.25 23.14 3.60
CA ALA A 63 11.53 21.75 3.27
C ALA A 63 11.96 20.95 4.52
N ILE A 64 11.09 20.91 5.52
CA ILE A 64 11.17 20.13 6.74
C ILE A 64 10.77 18.72 6.32
N ALA A 65 11.76 17.91 5.94
CA ALA A 65 11.68 16.46 5.77
C ALA A 65 10.26 15.92 5.51
N THR A 66 9.76 16.14 4.30
CA THR A 66 8.40 15.77 3.89
C THR A 66 8.21 14.26 3.72
N GLU A 67 9.20 13.44 4.08
CA GLU A 67 9.19 12.02 3.81
C GLU A 67 9.09 11.21 5.11
N CYS A 68 7.99 10.46 5.21
CA CYS A 68 7.83 9.41 6.21
C CYS A 68 9.06 8.50 6.21
N PRO A 69 9.65 8.20 7.39
CA PRO A 69 10.70 7.19 7.47
C PRO A 69 10.25 5.87 6.82
N PRO A 70 11.13 5.21 6.05
CA PRO A 70 10.79 3.94 5.44
C PRO A 70 10.53 2.88 6.51
N ILE A 71 9.52 2.05 6.28
CA ILE A 71 9.26 0.85 7.07
C ILE A 71 9.81 -0.37 6.33
N LYS A 72 10.65 -1.14 7.01
CA LYS A 72 11.34 -2.32 6.47
C LYS A 72 11.13 -3.51 7.39
N VAL A 73 11.05 -4.69 6.80
CA VAL A 73 11.09 -5.93 7.57
C VAL A 73 12.54 -6.24 7.91
N ARG A 74 12.84 -6.56 9.18
CA ARG A 74 14.21 -6.95 9.58
C ARG A 74 14.55 -8.29 8.95
N ASN A 75 15.76 -8.41 8.43
CA ASN A 75 16.23 -9.64 7.79
C ASN A 75 16.19 -10.83 8.77
N GLY A 76 15.60 -11.95 8.34
CA GLY A 76 15.38 -13.14 9.14
C GLY A 76 14.19 -13.03 10.11
N GLY A 77 13.48 -11.91 10.11
CA GLY A 77 12.32 -11.61 10.94
C GLY A 77 10.99 -11.56 10.18
N GLU A 78 10.99 -11.85 8.88
CA GLU A 78 9.83 -11.85 7.99
C GLU A 78 8.88 -13.03 8.21
N ALA A 79 9.41 -14.13 8.75
CA ALA A 79 8.68 -15.35 9.03
C ALA A 79 9.05 -15.92 10.41
N LEU A 80 8.04 -16.44 11.10
CA LEU A 80 8.17 -17.17 12.35
C LEU A 80 7.73 -18.61 12.10
N PHE A 81 8.59 -19.56 12.46
CA PHE A 81 8.28 -20.99 12.37
C PHE A 81 8.31 -21.57 13.77
N TYR A 82 7.21 -22.17 14.20
CA TYR A 82 7.14 -22.86 15.47
C TYR A 82 7.09 -24.37 15.25
N TYR A 83 8.15 -25.05 15.70
CA TYR A 83 8.29 -26.50 15.64
C TYR A 83 8.00 -27.10 17.00
N GLY A 84 7.16 -28.15 17.02
CA GLY A 84 6.87 -28.87 18.25
C GLY A 84 8.07 -29.73 18.68
N LYS A 85 8.29 -29.84 19.99
CA LYS A 85 9.17 -30.86 20.60
C LYS A 85 10.62 -30.84 20.09
N GLY A 86 11.18 -29.64 19.86
CA GLY A 86 12.60 -29.46 19.50
C GLY A 86 13.00 -29.93 18.10
N LYS A 87 12.03 -30.27 17.24
CA LYS A 87 12.28 -30.73 15.86
C LYS A 87 12.41 -29.58 14.87
N VAL A 88 13.29 -28.61 15.17
CA VAL A 88 13.51 -27.44 14.31
C VAL A 88 14.03 -27.89 12.95
N GLY A 89 13.38 -27.44 11.87
CA GLY A 89 13.74 -27.76 10.50
C GLY A 89 13.03 -28.98 9.89
N ASP A 90 12.31 -29.78 10.67
CA ASP A 90 11.45 -30.85 10.13
C ASP A 90 10.09 -30.28 9.70
N ALA A 91 9.84 -30.24 8.39
CA ALA A 91 8.60 -29.74 7.82
C ALA A 91 7.34 -30.49 8.34
N ARG A 92 7.46 -31.76 8.72
CA ARG A 92 6.35 -32.54 9.28
C ARG A 92 6.07 -32.21 10.74
N ALA A 93 7.03 -31.61 11.45
CA ALA A 93 6.90 -31.20 12.85
C ALA A 93 6.50 -29.73 13.02
N LEU A 94 6.33 -29.00 11.92
CA LEU A 94 5.87 -27.61 11.93
C LEU A 94 4.43 -27.56 12.48
N ASN A 95 4.26 -26.81 13.57
CA ASN A 95 2.96 -26.60 14.20
C ASN A 95 2.25 -25.42 13.56
N TYR A 96 2.95 -24.29 13.42
CA TYR A 96 2.44 -23.14 12.70
C TYR A 96 3.58 -22.30 12.12
N GLN A 97 3.23 -21.51 11.12
CA GLN A 97 4.06 -20.50 10.50
C GLN A 97 3.32 -19.17 10.54
N ALA A 98 3.99 -18.08 10.90
CA ALA A 98 3.49 -16.73 10.67
C ALA A 98 4.37 -16.01 9.65
N VAL A 99 3.77 -15.20 8.78
CA VAL A 99 4.47 -14.39 7.77
C VAL A 99 3.97 -12.96 7.80
N ILE A 100 4.87 -12.00 7.60
CA ILE A 100 4.50 -10.60 7.37
C ILE A 100 4.20 -10.43 5.88
N GLU A 101 2.96 -10.10 5.52
CA GLU A 101 2.56 -9.96 4.12
C GLU A 101 2.70 -8.51 3.64
N LYS A 102 2.30 -7.56 4.48
CA LYS A 102 2.32 -6.14 4.16
C LYS A 102 2.70 -5.32 5.38
N GLN A 103 3.35 -4.20 5.14
CA GLN A 103 3.69 -3.19 6.11
C GLN A 103 3.23 -1.83 5.63
N SER A 104 2.83 -1.00 6.58
CA SER A 104 2.20 0.30 6.35
C SER A 104 2.80 1.32 7.31
N ARG A 105 2.94 2.55 6.82
CA ARG A 105 3.38 3.71 7.59
C ARG A 105 2.62 4.95 7.14
N ASN A 106 2.17 5.72 8.10
CA ASN A 106 1.58 7.03 7.93
C ASN A 106 2.18 7.96 8.98
N CYS A 107 2.63 9.14 8.59
CA CYS A 107 3.35 10.04 9.49
C CYS A 107 2.84 11.46 9.29
N VAL A 108 2.78 12.18 10.40
CA VAL A 108 2.49 13.61 10.42
C VAL A 108 3.72 14.30 10.98
N VAL A 109 4.27 15.24 10.22
CA VAL A 109 5.43 16.03 10.63
C VAL A 109 4.95 17.40 11.08
N SER A 110 5.29 17.78 12.31
CA SER A 110 4.94 19.09 12.86
C SER A 110 5.96 19.53 13.90
N ASN A 111 6.42 20.78 13.83
CA ASN A 111 7.32 21.39 14.84
C ASN A 111 8.58 20.56 15.16
N GLY A 112 9.20 19.92 14.15
CA GLY A 112 10.38 19.07 14.37
C GLY A 112 10.09 17.74 15.07
N LEU A 113 8.82 17.32 15.08
CA LEU A 113 8.39 16.02 15.60
C LEU A 113 7.68 15.25 14.48
N ILE A 114 8.07 13.99 14.29
CA ILE A 114 7.41 13.05 13.38
C ILE A 114 6.54 12.13 14.24
N THR A 115 5.23 12.23 14.10
CA THR A 115 4.30 11.29 14.73
C THR A 115 3.96 10.20 13.74
N VAL A 116 4.36 8.97 14.03
CA VAL A 116 4.19 7.81 13.15
C VAL A 116 3.05 6.92 13.64
N LYS A 117 2.21 6.51 12.67
CA LYS A 117 1.33 5.35 12.74
C LYS A 117 1.91 4.28 11.84
N MET A 118 2.37 3.19 12.43
CA MET A 118 2.97 2.06 11.73
C MET A 118 2.11 0.82 11.92
N GLY A 119 2.04 -0.03 10.91
CA GLY A 119 1.27 -1.26 11.03
C GLY A 119 1.73 -2.35 10.09
N ILE A 120 1.28 -3.55 10.38
CA ILE A 120 1.47 -4.72 9.53
C ILE A 120 0.20 -5.51 9.37
N VAL A 121 0.16 -6.21 8.24
CA VAL A 121 -0.73 -7.34 8.00
C VAL A 121 0.15 -8.57 7.93
N GLY A 122 -0.17 -9.55 8.76
CA GLY A 122 0.48 -10.85 8.73
C GLY A 122 -0.54 -11.96 8.60
N ARG A 123 -0.05 -13.15 8.28
CA ARG A 123 -0.88 -14.35 8.14
C ARG A 123 -0.28 -15.46 8.97
N LEU A 124 -1.13 -16.13 9.73
CA LEU A 124 -0.82 -17.33 10.49
C LEU A 124 -1.35 -18.54 9.73
N LEU A 125 -0.49 -19.53 9.51
CA LEU A 125 -0.75 -20.77 8.80
C LEU A 125 -0.52 -21.94 9.75
N LEU A 126 -1.47 -22.86 9.86
CA LEU A 126 -1.26 -24.12 10.54
C LEU A 126 -0.33 -25.02 9.70
N GLY A 127 0.64 -25.62 10.37
CA GLY A 127 1.51 -26.63 9.78
C GLY A 127 0.91 -28.04 9.86
N PRO A 128 1.58 -29.06 9.29
CA PRO A 128 1.08 -30.44 9.28
C PRO A 128 0.87 -31.05 10.68
N ALA A 129 1.64 -30.60 11.68
CA ALA A 129 1.48 -31.01 13.06
C ALA A 129 0.64 -30.01 13.89
N GLY A 130 0.07 -28.99 13.26
CA GLY A 130 -0.66 -27.90 13.90
C GLY A 130 -2.10 -28.27 14.23
N ASN A 131 -2.47 -28.13 15.50
CA ASN A 131 -3.85 -28.28 15.99
C ASN A 131 -4.25 -27.13 16.94
N GLN A 132 -3.52 -26.01 16.90
CA GLN A 132 -3.75 -24.86 17.76
C GLN A 132 -4.98 -24.07 17.28
N THR A 133 -5.84 -23.67 18.21
CA THR A 133 -7.00 -22.80 17.92
C THR A 133 -6.73 -21.34 18.27
N ASN A 134 -5.77 -21.07 19.15
CA ASN A 134 -5.33 -19.73 19.51
C ASN A 134 -3.81 -19.69 19.57
N VAL A 135 -3.21 -18.68 18.94
CA VAL A 135 -1.77 -18.46 18.91
C VAL A 135 -1.50 -16.98 19.16
N ASN A 136 -0.60 -16.69 20.11
CA ASN A 136 -0.08 -15.34 20.28
C ASN A 136 1.15 -15.17 19.39
N VAL A 137 1.04 -14.27 18.41
CA VAL A 137 2.10 -14.00 17.45
C VAL A 137 2.93 -12.82 17.93
N PRO A 138 4.23 -13.01 18.23
CA PRO A 138 5.07 -11.95 18.76
C PRO A 138 5.66 -11.09 17.65
N VAL A 139 5.31 -9.81 17.65
CA VAL A 139 5.78 -8.84 16.66
C VAL A 139 6.48 -7.68 17.37
N ARG A 140 7.67 -7.33 16.91
CA ARG A 140 8.44 -6.19 17.38
C ARG A 140 8.42 -5.07 16.35
N PHE A 141 8.12 -3.87 16.81
CA PHE A 141 8.32 -2.63 16.08
C PHE A 141 9.50 -1.89 16.69
N ALA A 142 10.42 -1.41 15.86
CA ALA A 142 11.53 -0.58 16.31
C ALA A 142 11.71 0.62 15.39
N VAL A 143 12.19 1.72 15.95
CA VAL A 143 12.62 2.91 15.20
C VAL A 143 14.09 3.11 15.51
N GLU A 144 14.90 3.18 14.48
CA GLU A 144 16.33 3.48 14.59
C GLU A 144 16.62 4.82 13.95
N ARG A 145 17.54 5.57 14.56
CA ARG A 145 18.15 6.79 14.03
C ARG A 145 19.64 6.53 13.94
N ASP A 146 20.19 6.60 12.74
CA ASP A 146 21.62 6.34 12.50
C ASP A 146 22.07 5.05 13.18
N GLU A 147 21.27 3.99 13.02
CA GLU A 147 21.46 2.64 13.60
C GLU A 147 21.29 2.55 15.14
N VAL A 148 20.97 3.65 15.82
CA VAL A 148 20.68 3.66 17.26
C VAL A 148 19.17 3.53 17.50
N PRO A 149 18.71 2.56 18.31
CA PRO A 149 17.28 2.39 18.58
C PRO A 149 16.74 3.53 19.44
N LEU A 150 15.73 4.25 18.94
CA LEU A 150 14.97 5.26 19.66
C LEU A 150 13.67 4.68 20.28
N PHE A 151 13.11 3.67 19.63
CA PHE A 151 11.90 2.99 20.04
C PHE A 151 12.07 1.49 19.75
N SER A 152 11.66 0.62 20.68
CA SER A 152 11.57 -0.82 20.43
C SER A 152 10.56 -1.44 21.37
N GLU A 153 9.45 -1.91 20.83
CA GLU A 153 8.39 -2.56 21.61
C GLU A 153 7.97 -3.88 20.97
N ARG A 154 7.72 -4.87 21.83
CA ARG A 154 7.18 -6.19 21.47
C ARG A 154 5.69 -6.21 21.79
N TYR A 155 4.91 -6.73 20.85
CA TYR A 155 3.48 -6.95 20.99
C TYR A 155 3.14 -8.41 20.74
N GLU A 156 2.29 -8.99 21.60
CA GLU A 156 1.69 -10.31 21.41
C GLU A 156 0.33 -10.13 20.76
N ILE A 157 0.16 -10.64 19.54
CA ILE A 157 -1.09 -10.52 18.77
C ILE A 157 -1.85 -11.83 18.89
N PRO A 158 -3.00 -11.88 19.60
CA PRO A 158 -3.81 -13.09 19.67
C PRO A 158 -4.50 -13.34 18.34
N VAL A 159 -4.21 -14.48 17.73
CA VAL A 159 -4.84 -14.95 16.48
C VAL A 159 -5.65 -16.19 16.80
N THR A 160 -6.94 -16.16 16.47
CA THR A 160 -7.86 -17.28 16.69
C THR A 160 -8.18 -17.94 15.35
N ILE A 161 -7.82 -19.22 15.22
CA ILE A 161 -8.07 -20.01 14.02
C ILE A 161 -9.42 -20.68 14.16
N THR A 162 -10.32 -20.39 13.23
CA THR A 162 -11.70 -20.93 13.24
C THR A 162 -11.80 -22.12 12.29
N PRO A 163 -11.96 -23.36 12.77
CA PRO A 163 -12.15 -24.50 11.88
C PRO A 163 -13.35 -24.29 10.93
N PRO A 164 -13.26 -24.70 9.65
CA PRO A 164 -12.22 -25.54 9.05
C PRO A 164 -11.00 -24.77 8.50
N ASN A 165 -10.84 -23.48 8.80
CA ASN A 165 -9.72 -22.69 8.30
C ASN A 165 -8.38 -23.25 8.81
N GLN A 166 -7.37 -23.20 7.95
CA GLN A 166 -5.97 -23.50 8.30
C GLN A 166 -5.07 -22.25 8.22
N SER A 167 -5.68 -21.10 7.97
CA SER A 167 -5.01 -19.83 7.77
C SER A 167 -5.89 -18.72 8.32
N GLU A 168 -5.30 -17.78 9.05
CA GLU A 168 -5.96 -16.57 9.49
C GLU A 168 -5.06 -15.35 9.29
N GLU A 169 -5.66 -14.23 8.93
CA GLU A 169 -4.98 -12.95 8.83
C GLU A 169 -5.04 -12.22 10.18
N PHE A 170 -3.98 -11.49 10.50
CA PHE A 170 -3.93 -10.63 11.66
C PHE A 170 -3.34 -9.27 11.30
N VAL A 171 -3.78 -8.24 12.01
CA VAL A 171 -3.35 -6.87 11.79
C VAL A 171 -2.89 -6.29 13.11
N LYS A 172 -1.78 -5.55 13.07
CA LYS A 172 -1.32 -4.75 14.19
C LYS A 172 -0.99 -3.36 13.71
N VAL A 173 -1.60 -2.37 14.37
CA VAL A 173 -1.28 -0.96 14.21
C VAL A 173 -0.74 -0.44 15.54
N VAL A 174 0.35 0.31 15.46
CA VAL A 174 0.97 1.06 16.55
C VAL A 174 0.84 2.53 16.18
N GLU A 175 0.24 3.31 17.06
CA GLU A 175 -0.03 4.72 16.84
C GLU A 175 0.75 5.59 17.83
N ASN A 176 0.83 6.88 17.53
CA ASN A 176 1.37 7.89 18.43
C ASN A 176 2.86 7.67 18.77
N VAL A 177 3.63 7.06 17.86
CA VAL A 177 5.09 6.96 18.02
C VAL A 177 5.72 8.29 17.62
N ALA A 178 6.17 9.06 18.61
CA ALA A 178 6.75 10.37 18.41
C ALA A 178 8.29 10.28 18.26
N ILE A 179 8.81 10.77 17.14
CA ILE A 179 10.24 10.74 16.82
C ILE A 179 10.70 12.19 16.64
N PRO A 180 11.58 12.72 17.50
CA PRO A 180 12.18 14.02 17.28
C PRO A 180 12.99 14.01 15.98
N TYR A 181 12.81 15.04 15.15
CA TYR A 181 13.58 15.24 13.92
C TYR A 181 14.51 16.43 14.10
N THR A 182 15.80 16.17 14.10
CA THR A 182 16.90 17.12 14.23
C THR A 182 17.57 17.46 12.90
N GLY A 183 17.27 16.70 11.83
CA GLY A 183 17.76 16.97 10.48
C GLY A 183 19.06 16.24 10.14
N GLY A 184 19.15 15.71 8.92
CA GLY A 184 20.36 15.04 8.40
C GLY A 184 20.58 13.61 8.90
N GLU A 185 19.67 13.10 9.73
CA GLU A 185 19.68 11.76 10.30
C GLU A 185 18.92 10.75 9.42
N GLN A 186 19.39 9.51 9.39
CA GLN A 186 18.69 8.41 8.74
C GLN A 186 17.79 7.71 9.76
N ILE A 187 16.48 7.91 9.64
CA ILE A 187 15.49 7.21 10.44
C ILE A 187 14.94 6.02 9.66
N VAL A 188 14.85 4.84 10.28
CA VAL A 188 14.25 3.64 9.69
C VAL A 188 13.33 2.98 10.70
N ILE A 189 12.14 2.61 10.26
CA ILE A 189 11.20 1.80 11.04
C ILE A 189 11.43 0.35 10.68
N TRP A 190 11.67 -0.49 11.68
CA TRP A 190 11.82 -1.92 11.54
C TRP A 190 10.60 -2.64 12.09
N VAL A 191 10.19 -3.69 11.39
CA VAL A 191 9.22 -4.66 11.89
C VAL A 191 9.74 -6.08 11.70
N SER A 192 9.51 -6.94 12.68
CA SER A 192 9.87 -8.35 12.62
C SER A 192 9.10 -9.17 13.62
N PHE A 193 9.02 -10.49 13.39
CA PHE A 193 8.69 -11.41 14.47
C PHE A 193 9.81 -11.45 15.51
N ASP A 194 9.43 -11.59 16.77
CA ASP A 194 10.36 -11.65 17.90
C ASP A 194 10.47 -13.11 18.38
N LYS A 195 11.57 -13.77 17.96
CA LYS A 195 11.81 -15.21 18.17
C LYS A 195 12.17 -15.56 19.61
#